data_AF-A0A7M2QVE4-F1
#
_entry.id   AF-A0A7M2QVE4-F1
#
_cell.length_a   1.000
_cell.length_b   1.000
_cell.length_c   1.000
_cell.angle_alpha   90.00
_cell.angle_beta   90.00
_cell.angle_gamma   90.00
#
_symmetry.space_group_name_H-M   'P 1'
#
loop_
_entity.id
_entity.type
_entity.pdbx_description
1 polymer ?
#
loop_
_entity_poly.entity_id
_entity_poly.type
_entity_poly.pdbx_seq_one_letter_code
_entity_poly.pdbx_strand_id
1 'polypeptide(L)'
;MNIFNLLAQDEYRQQRTSRFIVEGALFQLILSFIMIALYLNTEIKPLILLAIPVFFFLIYIVLRYIISGIEYSEVFSKDEYMQMKKRNIFRSIGFAIVFAVMMILVKSSIFESIAVAFIAGVLWLIMDTISLSKSYRKNQEL
;
A
#
# COMPACT_ATOMS: atom_id res chain seq x y z
N MET A 1 -3.06 20.30 15.36
CA MET A 1 -2.99 18.84 15.17
C MET A 1 -2.25 18.59 13.85
N ASN A 2 -1.03 18.04 13.88
CA ASN A 2 -0.24 17.82 12.66
C ASN A 2 -0.84 16.66 11.86
N ILE A 3 -0.84 16.75 10.52
CA ILE A 3 -1.32 15.69 9.60
C ILE A 3 -0.66 14.33 9.90
N PHE A 4 0.58 14.34 10.38
CA PHE A 4 1.32 13.13 10.74
C PHE A 4 0.77 12.40 11.98
N ASN A 5 0.11 13.10 12.91
CA ASN A 5 -0.53 12.47 14.07
C ASN A 5 -1.78 11.66 13.69
N LEU A 6 -2.33 11.92 12.50
CA LEU A 6 -3.44 11.13 11.94
C LEU A 6 -2.95 9.84 11.27
N LEU A 7 -1.68 9.79 10.86
CA LEU A 7 -1.11 8.71 10.05
C LEU A 7 -0.43 7.62 10.88
N ALA A 8 0.15 7.94 12.05
CA ALA A 8 0.74 6.93 12.93
C ALA A 8 0.75 7.37 14.39
N GLN A 9 0.52 6.41 15.30
CA GLN A 9 0.49 6.62 16.75
C GLN A 9 1.89 6.70 17.39
N ASP A 10 2.92 6.21 16.70
CA ASP A 10 4.31 6.17 17.15
C ASP A 10 5.19 7.09 16.27
N GLU A 11 6.06 7.87 16.92
CA GLU A 11 7.02 8.77 16.29
C GLU A 11 7.92 8.04 15.28
N TYR A 12 8.34 6.81 15.58
CA TYR A 12 9.18 6.02 14.66
C TYR A 12 8.45 5.76 13.33
N ARG A 13 7.18 5.37 13.39
CA ARG A 13 6.34 5.10 12.22
C ARG A 13 6.07 6.39 11.44
N GLN A 14 5.86 7.52 12.14
CA GLN A 14 5.68 8.82 11.50
C GLN A 14 6.93 9.24 10.71
N GLN A 15 8.11 9.16 11.32
CA GLN A 15 9.36 9.55 10.66
C GLN A 15 9.65 8.69 9.42
N ARG A 16 9.43 7.37 9.51
CA ARG A 16 9.61 6.45 8.37
C ARG A 16 8.63 6.72 7.25
N THR A 17 7.35 6.89 7.57
CA THR A 17 6.32 7.20 6.57
C THR A 17 6.59 8.53 5.88
N SER A 18 6.94 9.57 6.64
CA SER A 18 7.32 10.88 6.09
C SER A 18 8.52 10.76 5.14
N ARG A 19 9.55 10.02 5.52
CA ARG A 19 10.70 9.76 4.66
C ARG A 19 10.30 9.09 3.34
N PHE A 20 9.43 8.07 3.38
CA PHE A 20 8.97 7.41 2.16
C PHE A 20 8.14 8.33 1.26
N ILE A 21 7.33 9.20 1.85
CA ILE A 21 6.57 10.23 1.11
C ILE A 21 7.53 11.20 0.41
N VAL A 22 8.55 11.69 1.12
CA VAL A 22 9.56 12.59 0.53
C VAL A 22 10.36 11.89 -0.57
N GLU A 23 10.84 10.66 -0.34
CA GLU A 23 11.51 9.83 -1.35
C GLU A 23 10.63 9.66 -2.59
N GLY A 24 9.36 9.30 -2.39
CA GLY A 24 8.38 9.16 -3.48
C GLY A 24 8.16 10.47 -4.23
N ALA A 25 8.00 11.59 -3.52
CA ALA A 25 7.74 12.89 -4.13
C ALA A 25 8.92 13.36 -5.00
N LEU A 26 10.16 13.07 -4.58
CA LEU A 26 11.34 13.31 -5.40
C LEU A 26 11.32 12.47 -6.69
N PHE A 27 10.98 11.18 -6.60
CA PHE A 27 10.83 10.36 -7.80
C PHE A 27 9.71 10.87 -8.71
N GLN A 28 8.58 11.28 -8.15
CA GLN A 28 7.48 11.87 -8.91
C GLN A 28 7.94 13.12 -9.66
N LEU A 29 8.65 14.02 -8.99
CA LEU A 29 9.16 15.25 -9.59
C LEU A 29 10.09 14.95 -10.77
N ILE A 30 11.05 14.05 -10.58
CA ILE A 30 11.99 13.64 -11.63
C ILE A 30 11.24 13.00 -12.81
N LEU A 31 10.33 12.08 -12.53
CA LEU A 31 9.51 11.44 -13.56
C LEU A 31 8.64 12.45 -14.31
N SER A 32 8.06 13.44 -13.63
CA SER A 32 7.29 14.49 -14.28
C SER A 32 8.10 15.28 -15.30
N PHE A 33 9.37 15.62 -15.01
CA PHE A 33 10.25 16.26 -15.99
C PHE A 33 10.53 15.36 -17.20
N ILE A 34 10.76 14.06 -16.97
CA ILE A 34 10.94 13.08 -18.05
C ILE A 34 9.68 12.99 -18.91
N MET A 35 8.49 12.97 -18.30
CA MET A 35 7.21 12.89 -19.01
C MET A 35 6.92 14.16 -19.83
N ILE A 36 7.30 15.34 -19.32
CA ILE A 36 7.22 16.60 -20.09
C ILE A 36 8.14 16.53 -21.31
N ALA A 37 9.38 16.06 -21.15
CA ALA A 37 10.30 15.90 -22.28
C ALA A 37 9.75 14.91 -23.31
N LEU A 38 9.16 13.78 -22.88
CA LEU A 38 8.52 12.82 -23.77
C LEU A 38 7.30 13.40 -24.49
N TYR A 39 6.48 14.20 -23.81
CA TYR A 39 5.33 14.88 -24.41
C TYR A 39 5.75 15.76 -25.59
N LEU A 40 6.85 16.49 -25.47
CA LEU A 40 7.36 17.36 -26.54
C LEU A 40 7.89 16.60 -27.76
N ASN A 41 8.19 15.30 -27.62
CA ASN A 41 8.83 14.49 -28.66
C ASN A 41 7.96 13.33 -29.17
N THR A 42 6.74 13.14 -28.64
CA THR A 42 5.89 12.00 -28.96
C THR A 42 4.41 12.39 -29.00
N GLU A 43 3.59 11.58 -29.68
CA GLU A 43 2.13 11.77 -29.74
C GLU A 43 1.37 11.05 -28.60
N ILE A 44 2.06 10.71 -27.51
CA ILE A 44 1.43 10.02 -26.38
C ILE A 44 0.41 10.95 -25.71
N LYS A 45 -0.78 10.41 -25.41
CA LYS A 45 -1.86 11.16 -24.76
C LYS A 45 -1.36 11.80 -23.45
N PRO A 46 -1.59 13.12 -23.23
CA PRO A 46 -1.14 13.82 -22.03
C PRO A 46 -1.61 13.18 -20.73
N LEU A 47 -2.84 12.63 -20.72
CA LEU A 47 -3.40 11.94 -19.56
C LEU A 47 -2.54 10.75 -19.11
N ILE A 48 -1.99 9.96 -20.05
CA ILE A 48 -1.15 8.81 -19.73
C ILE A 48 0.17 9.28 -19.13
N LEU A 49 0.77 10.31 -19.72
CA LEU A 49 2.03 10.89 -19.26
C LEU A 49 1.91 11.51 -17.86
N LEU A 50 0.77 12.12 -17.52
CA LEU A 50 0.49 12.64 -16.19
C LEU A 50 0.19 11.54 -15.17
N ALA A 51 -0.46 10.45 -15.60
CA ALA A 51 -0.81 9.35 -14.71
C ALA A 51 0.42 8.58 -14.22
N ILE A 52 1.43 8.38 -15.07
CA ILE A 52 2.62 7.55 -14.74
C ILE A 52 3.35 8.03 -13.47
N PRO A 53 3.77 9.31 -13.33
CA PRO A 53 4.45 9.77 -12.12
C PRO A 53 3.60 9.63 -10.85
N VAL A 54 2.28 9.88 -10.96
CA VAL A 54 1.34 9.78 -9.83
C VAL A 54 1.17 8.33 -9.38
N PHE A 55 0.96 7.40 -10.31
CA PHE A 55 0.87 5.99 -9.96
C PHE A 55 2.18 5.45 -9.40
N PHE A 56 3.31 5.87 -9.98
CA PHE A 56 4.63 5.49 -9.46
C PHE A 56 4.83 5.96 -8.03
N PHE A 57 4.48 7.22 -7.73
CA PHE A 57 4.52 7.78 -6.37
C PHE A 57 3.74 6.94 -5.36
N LEU A 58 2.47 6.64 -5.68
CA LEU A 58 1.60 5.87 -4.79
C LEU A 58 2.11 4.45 -4.57
N ILE A 59 2.47 3.76 -5.66
CA ILE A 59 3.00 2.39 -5.60
C ILE A 59 4.31 2.36 -4.81
N TYR A 60 5.20 3.33 -5.04
CA TYR A 60 6.48 3.41 -4.33
C TYR A 60 6.29 3.51 -2.82
N ILE A 61 5.43 4.42 -2.36
CA ILE A 61 5.17 4.61 -0.93
C ILE A 61 4.58 3.34 -0.31
N VAL A 62 3.57 2.76 -0.95
CA VAL A 62 2.89 1.55 -0.46
C VAL A 62 3.87 0.38 -0.38
N LEU A 63 4.65 0.14 -1.43
CA LEU A 63 5.65 -0.93 -1.44
C LEU A 63 6.72 -0.72 -0.37
N ARG A 64 7.25 0.50 -0.22
CA ARG A 64 8.26 0.82 0.80
C ARG A 64 7.72 0.63 2.20
N TYR A 65 6.48 1.05 2.44
CA TYR A 65 5.79 0.84 3.71
C TYR A 65 5.70 -0.65 4.05
N ILE A 66 5.18 -1.47 3.14
CA ILE A 66 5.06 -2.93 3.32
C ILE A 66 6.42 -3.59 3.54
N ILE A 67 7.40 -3.30 2.68
CA ILE A 67 8.71 -3.95 2.72
C ILE A 67 9.47 -3.57 4.00
N SER A 68 9.21 -2.37 4.54
CA SER A 68 9.84 -1.92 5.78
C SER A 68 9.34 -2.66 7.03
N GLY A 69 8.16 -3.28 6.97
CA GLY A 69 7.55 -4.03 8.08
C GLY A 69 7.19 -3.15 9.28
N ILE A 70 7.19 -1.83 9.16
CA ILE A 70 7.02 -0.91 10.30
C ILE A 70 5.64 -0.99 10.95
N GLU A 71 4.66 -1.57 10.26
CA GLU A 71 3.30 -1.78 10.76
C GLU A 71 3.23 -2.78 11.92
N TYR A 72 4.11 -3.78 11.93
CA TYR A 72 4.10 -4.87 12.90
C TYR A 72 5.33 -4.82 13.82
N SER A 73 5.83 -3.63 14.12
CA SER A 73 7.07 -3.41 14.89
C SER A 73 7.06 -4.04 16.29
N GLU A 74 5.88 -4.35 16.83
CA GLU A 74 5.67 -4.91 18.17
C GLU A 74 5.66 -6.45 18.21
N VAL A 75 5.84 -7.13 17.07
CA VAL A 75 5.75 -8.60 17.01
C VAL A 75 7.12 -9.23 17.23
N PHE A 76 7.34 -9.83 18.41
CA PHE A 76 8.61 -10.45 18.79
C PHE A 76 8.50 -11.98 18.95
N SER A 77 7.34 -12.51 19.35
CA SER A 77 7.18 -13.95 19.57
C SER A 77 6.53 -14.69 18.41
N LYS A 78 6.77 -16.00 18.31
CA LYS A 78 6.12 -16.86 17.31
C LYS A 78 4.60 -16.91 17.51
N ASP A 79 4.14 -16.84 18.76
CA ASP A 79 2.72 -16.87 19.10
C ASP A 79 2.03 -15.58 18.66
N GLU A 80 2.65 -14.41 18.89
CA GLU A 80 2.18 -13.13 18.34
C GLU A 80 2.14 -13.16 16.82
N TYR A 81 3.18 -13.66 16.16
CA TYR A 81 3.23 -13.78 14.71
C TYR A 81 2.06 -14.64 14.16
N MET A 82 1.78 -15.79 14.79
CA MET A 82 0.66 -16.65 14.42
C MET A 82 -0.70 -15.99 14.68
N GLN A 83 -0.86 -15.26 15.79
CA GLN A 83 -2.07 -14.54 16.11
C GLN A 83 -2.34 -13.41 15.10
N MET A 84 -1.31 -12.62 14.77
CA MET A 84 -1.37 -11.54 13.79
C MET A 84 -1.71 -12.08 12.40
N LYS A 85 -1.09 -13.19 11.99
CA LYS A 85 -1.38 -13.84 10.71
C LYS A 85 -2.85 -14.23 10.59
N LYS A 86 -3.43 -14.86 11.63
CA LYS A 86 -4.86 -15.20 11.66
C LYS A 86 -5.73 -13.95 11.58
N ARG A 87 -5.40 -12.90 12.33
CA ARG A 87 -6.12 -11.62 12.32
C ARG A 87 -6.13 -11.00 10.92
N ASN A 88 -5.00 -11.02 10.22
CA ASN A 88 -4.88 -10.43 8.88
C ASN A 88 -5.72 -11.19 7.84
N ILE A 89 -5.83 -12.53 7.97
CA ILE A 89 -6.74 -13.34 7.15
C ILE A 89 -8.19 -12.86 7.34
N PHE A 90 -8.66 -12.76 8.59
CA PHE A 90 -10.03 -12.30 8.86
C PHE A 90 -10.27 -10.86 8.39
N ARG A 91 -9.29 -9.96 8.56
CA ARG A 91 -9.38 -8.58 8.04
C ARG A 91 -9.47 -8.54 6.51
N SER A 92 -8.67 -9.34 5.83
CA SER A 92 -8.66 -9.40 4.36
C SER A 92 -9.98 -9.96 3.80
N ILE A 93 -10.55 -10.98 4.46
CA ILE A 93 -11.87 -11.51 4.13
C ILE A 93 -12.95 -10.45 4.36
N GLY A 94 -12.92 -9.79 5.53
CA GLY A 94 -13.87 -8.72 5.85
C GLY A 94 -13.81 -7.57 4.83
N PHE A 95 -12.60 -7.15 4.45
CA PHE A 95 -12.38 -6.17 3.40
C PHE A 95 -12.96 -6.62 2.05
N ALA A 96 -12.67 -7.86 1.62
CA ALA A 96 -13.20 -8.40 0.37
C ALA A 96 -14.75 -8.41 0.35
N ILE A 97 -15.38 -8.82 1.46
CA ILE A 97 -16.85 -8.83 1.57
C ILE A 97 -17.41 -7.42 1.46
N VAL A 98 -16.88 -6.47 2.25
CA VAL A 98 -17.35 -5.07 2.24
C VAL A 98 -17.15 -4.44 0.86
N PHE A 99 -16.00 -4.69 0.23
CA PHE A 99 -15.69 -4.17 -1.10
C PHE A 99 -16.59 -4.76 -2.18
N ALA A 100 -16.89 -6.06 -2.14
CA ALA A 100 -17.84 -6.70 -3.05
C ALA A 100 -19.24 -6.08 -2.91
N VAL A 101 -19.72 -5.87 -1.68
CA VAL A 101 -21.02 -5.22 -1.42
C VAL A 101 -21.03 -3.80 -1.99
N MET A 102 -19.98 -3.01 -1.78
CA MET A 102 -19.88 -1.66 -2.35
C MET A 102 -19.93 -1.68 -3.87
N MET A 103 -19.23 -2.60 -4.53
CA MET A 103 -19.24 -2.71 -6.00
C MET A 103 -20.63 -3.08 -6.54
N ILE A 104 -21.35 -3.97 -5.88
CA ILE A 104 -22.74 -4.32 -6.24
C ILE A 104 -23.66 -3.10 -6.12
N LEU A 105 -23.48 -2.28 -5.06
CA LEU A 105 -24.26 -1.05 -4.87
C LEU A 105 -24.03 -0.02 -5.98
N VAL A 106 -22.84 0.00 -6.59
CA VAL A 106 -22.49 0.86 -7.73
C VAL A 106 -22.99 0.28 -9.07
N LYS A 107 -23.87 -0.74 -9.02
CA LYS A 107 -24.50 -1.41 -10.17
C LYS A 107 -23.52 -2.17 -11.08
N SER A 108 -22.40 -2.65 -10.54
CA SER A 108 -21.54 -3.61 -11.24
C SER A 108 -22.19 -5.00 -11.28
N SER A 109 -21.79 -5.83 -12.25
CA SER A 109 -22.21 -7.24 -12.29
C SER A 109 -21.80 -7.95 -11.00
N ILE A 110 -22.66 -8.85 -10.49
CA ILE A 110 -22.38 -9.63 -9.28
C ILE A 110 -21.07 -10.41 -9.46
N PHE A 111 -20.88 -11.04 -10.62
CA PHE A 111 -19.68 -11.82 -10.92
C PHE A 111 -18.42 -10.95 -10.92
N GLU A 112 -18.46 -9.81 -11.60
CA GLU A 112 -17.33 -8.87 -11.64
C GLU A 112 -17.01 -8.33 -10.25
N SER A 113 -18.03 -7.98 -9.48
CA SER A 113 -17.88 -7.46 -8.12
C SER A 113 -17.18 -8.47 -7.21
N ILE A 114 -17.60 -9.74 -7.27
CA ILE A 114 -16.99 -10.82 -6.49
C ILE A 114 -15.56 -11.08 -6.97
N ALA A 115 -15.31 -11.15 -8.28
CA ALA A 115 -13.98 -11.42 -8.83
C ALA A 115 -12.98 -10.32 -8.46
N VAL A 116 -13.35 -9.06 -8.65
CA VAL A 116 -12.51 -7.90 -8.32
C VAL A 116 -12.26 -7.81 -6.82
N ALA A 117 -13.29 -8.06 -5.99
CA ALA A 117 -13.12 -8.06 -4.54
C ALA A 117 -12.28 -9.22 -4.01
N PHE A 118 -12.38 -10.40 -4.63
CA PHE A 118 -11.51 -11.52 -4.32
C PHE A 118 -10.04 -11.17 -4.62
N ILE A 119 -9.76 -10.61 -5.80
CA ILE A 119 -8.40 -10.18 -6.16
C ILE A 119 -7.90 -9.12 -5.17
N ALA A 120 -8.72 -8.11 -4.85
CA ALA A 120 -8.36 -7.06 -3.90
C ALA A 120 -8.07 -7.62 -2.50
N GLY A 121 -8.89 -8.57 -2.01
CA GLY A 121 -8.68 -9.25 -0.74
C GLY A 121 -7.41 -10.10 -0.71
N VAL A 122 -7.11 -10.82 -1.79
CA VAL A 122 -5.87 -11.60 -1.93
C VAL A 122 -4.65 -10.68 -1.93
N LEU A 123 -4.70 -9.58 -2.68
CA LEU A 123 -3.62 -8.59 -2.69
C LEU A 123 -3.40 -7.99 -1.29
N TRP A 124 -4.47 -7.59 -0.60
CA TRP A 124 -4.39 -7.10 0.77
C TRP A 124 -3.71 -8.12 1.69
N LEU A 125 -4.13 -9.39 1.62
CA LEU A 125 -3.57 -10.46 2.44
C LEU A 125 -2.08 -10.68 2.18
N ILE A 126 -1.65 -10.62 0.91
CA ILE A 126 -0.24 -10.74 0.52
C ILE A 126 0.55 -9.58 1.11
N MET A 127 0.07 -8.34 0.97
CA MET A 127 0.72 -7.14 1.50
C MET A 127 0.92 -7.25 3.02
N ASP A 128 -0.14 -7.61 3.75
CA ASP A 128 -0.11 -7.82 5.20
C ASP A 128 0.88 -8.93 5.61
N THR A 129 0.89 -10.03 4.86
CA THR A 129 1.77 -11.17 5.15
C THR A 129 3.24 -10.83 4.92
N ILE A 130 3.55 -10.08 3.85
CA ILE A 130 4.92 -9.60 3.58
C ILE A 130 5.38 -8.66 4.69
N SER A 131 4.55 -7.68 5.05
CA SER A 131 4.85 -6.70 6.10
C SER A 131 5.11 -7.39 7.45
N LEU A 132 4.23 -8.31 7.84
CA LEU A 132 4.34 -9.08 9.08
C LEU A 132 5.61 -9.96 9.10
N SER A 133 5.89 -10.68 8.00
CA SER A 133 7.07 -11.54 7.89
C SER A 133 8.38 -10.74 7.95
N LYS A 134 8.41 -9.57 7.30
CA LYS A 134 9.56 -8.66 7.33
C LYS A 134 9.81 -8.12 8.72
N SER A 135 8.75 -7.70 9.42
CA SER A 135 8.85 -7.20 10.79
C SER A 135 9.35 -8.28 11.74
N TYR A 136 8.73 -9.46 11.73
CA TYR A 136 9.10 -10.56 12.60
C TYR A 136 10.57 -10.97 12.42
N ARG A 137 11.05 -11.09 11.17
CA ARG A 137 12.47 -11.39 10.93
C ARG A 137 13.38 -10.30 11.48
N LYS A 138 13.06 -9.03 11.25
CA LYS A 138 13.86 -7.90 11.73
C LYS A 138 13.93 -7.85 13.26
N ASN A 139 12.83 -8.18 13.93
CA ASN A 139 12.75 -8.20 15.39
C ASN A 139 13.50 -9.38 16.03
N GLN A 140 13.74 -10.46 15.29
CA GLN A 140 14.57 -11.60 15.74
C GLN A 140 16.07 -11.36 15.55
N GLU A 141 16.46 -10.38 14.72
CA GLU A 141 17.85 -9.97 14.48
C GLU A 141 18.34 -8.92 15.49
N LEU A 142 17.45 -8.38 16.34
CA LEU A 142 17.70 -7.40 17.40
C LEU A 142 17.82 -8.09 18.75
#